data_AF-A0A2H3G0E6-F1
#
_entry.id   AF-A0A2H3G0E6-F1
#
_cell.length_a   1.000
_cell.length_b   1.000
_cell.length_c   1.000
_cell.angle_alpha   90.00
_cell.angle_beta   90.00
_cell.angle_gamma   90.00
#
_symmetry.space_group_name_H-M   'P 1'
#
loop_
_entity.id
_entity.type
_entity.pdbx_description
1 polymer ?
#
loop_
_entity_poly.entity_id
_entity_poly.type
_entity_poly.pdbx_seq_one_letter_code
_entity_poly.pdbx_strand_id
1 'polypeptide(L)'
;MDPKAMQGVAHEIYHCVQQEFNGGQTPPNSPSRWVVESSADYFSNLVFPRVNAEWRAAAYYDPGVPIWRNEYNANIWFQSLEPSHDLTYIHQFVTSTVFTNSESEERARLTAYATMADDFFEFAKSFTIGSIVDSGGGYVPRINTPDEIGVIWSVDEDATEGTAVLETFPFTIREFSTSFDPGQNIKLYASTTGNQRLAWRLADPNTWNAFPGDASGGGSEGVITIPCASDPVAVFILFTSTEDKDTDKVEISFVQQYEDEECCKRRPKKGARKKECSTTTVKRPRPTRRPRPPPTAKGSCKGSKIPMDPCLKSSWSLDIPTTQKLMEDILTAIPQVTVKDVRVSGTAKLEFHGKQATFTYDGFTVAYVQKLLDRDTPVSVVVNGKATGVVSTASGGDGSGTLCLSFTKGTGTAEAKVPSLGVDTKFDLAPGGGYFSNGKATYTCQGDKMTLKPIGSPKTKKGVPSWGPYSYNAD
;
A
#
# COMPACT_ATOMS: atom_id res chain seq x y z
N MET A 1 33.01 -31.89 2.33
CA MET A 1 32.78 -30.59 2.99
C MET A 1 31.35 -30.18 2.66
N ASP A 2 30.58 -29.64 3.60
CA ASP A 2 29.18 -29.24 3.38
C ASP A 2 29.12 -28.12 2.31
N PRO A 3 28.33 -28.24 1.22
CA PRO A 3 28.19 -27.20 0.21
C PRO A 3 27.86 -25.81 0.78
N LYS A 4 27.12 -25.72 1.88
CA LYS A 4 26.82 -24.44 2.55
C LYS A 4 28.06 -23.83 3.21
N ALA A 5 28.88 -24.66 3.84
CA ALA A 5 30.14 -24.21 4.43
C ALA A 5 31.11 -23.73 3.34
N MET A 6 31.12 -24.39 2.18
CA MET A 6 31.93 -23.98 1.03
C MET A 6 31.47 -22.66 0.41
N GLN A 7 30.15 -22.43 0.33
CA GLN A 7 29.60 -21.14 -0.08
C GLN A 7 30.04 -20.03 0.88
N GLY A 8 29.94 -20.24 2.19
CA GLY A 8 30.44 -19.29 3.18
C GLY A 8 31.93 -18.99 3.02
N VAL A 9 32.75 -19.99 2.68
CA VAL A 9 34.17 -19.75 2.35
C VAL A 9 34.33 -18.90 1.08
N ALA A 10 33.53 -19.13 0.04
CA ALA A 10 33.58 -18.30 -1.17
C ALA A 10 33.15 -16.85 -0.92
N HIS A 11 32.15 -16.64 -0.06
CA HIS A 11 31.74 -15.32 0.43
C HIS A 11 32.92 -14.58 1.07
N GLU A 12 33.58 -15.20 2.05
CA GLU A 12 34.74 -14.61 2.73
C GLU A 12 35.93 -14.37 1.79
N ILE A 13 36.16 -15.26 0.80
CA ILE A 13 37.20 -15.05 -0.22
C ILE A 13 36.91 -13.80 -1.06
N TYR A 14 35.64 -13.52 -1.39
CA TYR A 14 35.29 -12.33 -2.17
C TYR A 14 35.55 -11.04 -1.38
N HIS A 15 35.41 -11.06 -0.05
CA HIS A 15 35.85 -9.94 0.79
C HIS A 15 37.35 -9.64 0.65
N CYS A 16 38.21 -10.64 0.42
CA CYS A 16 39.62 -10.40 0.13
C CYS A 16 39.82 -9.65 -1.20
N VAL A 17 39.02 -9.96 -2.22
CA VAL A 17 39.03 -9.24 -3.51
C VAL A 17 38.60 -7.80 -3.28
N GLN A 18 37.50 -7.56 -2.58
CA GLN A 18 37.03 -6.21 -2.27
C GLN A 18 38.06 -5.37 -1.50
N GLN A 19 38.77 -5.97 -0.54
CA GLN A 19 39.81 -5.29 0.24
C GLN A 19 40.99 -4.82 -0.62
N GLU A 20 41.40 -5.64 -1.59
CA GLU A 20 42.50 -5.31 -2.51
C GLU A 20 42.15 -4.07 -3.35
N PHE A 21 40.91 -3.99 -3.86
CA PHE A 21 40.50 -2.91 -4.77
C PHE A 21 39.96 -1.66 -4.07
N ASN A 22 39.32 -1.80 -2.90
CA ASN A 22 38.70 -0.67 -2.20
C ASN A 22 39.69 0.07 -1.26
N GLY A 23 40.94 -0.40 -1.15
CA GLY A 23 42.03 0.34 -0.49
C GLY A 23 41.95 0.44 1.04
N GLY A 24 41.12 -0.35 1.72
CA GLY A 24 41.04 -0.36 3.17
C GLY A 24 39.79 -1.03 3.76
N GLN A 25 39.71 -1.06 5.09
CA GLN A 25 38.59 -1.65 5.83
C GLN A 25 37.31 -0.81 5.69
N THR A 26 36.20 -1.46 5.37
CA THR A 26 34.85 -0.88 5.43
C THR A 26 34.58 -0.28 6.81
N PRO A 27 34.14 0.99 6.91
CA PRO A 27 33.81 1.59 8.19
C PRO A 27 32.68 0.81 8.89
N PRO A 28 32.81 0.50 10.20
CA PRO A 28 31.73 -0.12 10.94
C PRO A 28 30.53 0.84 10.94
N ASN A 29 29.39 0.36 10.44
CA ASN A 29 28.13 1.10 10.25
C ASN A 29 28.06 2.00 9.00
N SER A 30 28.94 1.84 8.00
CA SER A 30 28.76 2.51 6.70
C SER A 30 27.46 2.05 6.04
N PRO A 31 26.58 2.97 5.58
CA PRO A 31 25.40 2.58 4.82
C PRO A 31 25.74 1.88 3.50
N SER A 32 26.92 2.12 2.91
CA SER A 32 27.39 1.37 1.72
C SER A 32 27.78 -0.08 2.01
N ARG A 33 27.73 -0.54 3.27
CA ARG A 33 28.07 -1.93 3.64
C ARG A 33 27.21 -2.97 2.92
N TRP A 34 26.00 -2.62 2.51
CA TRP A 34 25.17 -3.51 1.70
C TRP A 34 25.91 -3.99 0.45
N VAL A 35 26.69 -3.14 -0.22
CA VAL A 35 27.48 -3.53 -1.40
C VAL A 35 28.48 -4.61 -1.04
N VAL A 36 29.14 -4.49 0.12
CA VAL A 36 30.18 -5.43 0.58
C VAL A 36 29.59 -6.82 0.81
N GLU A 37 28.56 -6.89 1.65
CA GLU A 37 27.96 -8.15 2.09
C GLU A 37 27.12 -8.79 0.98
N SER A 38 26.28 -8.02 0.29
CA SER A 38 25.42 -8.55 -0.77
C SER A 38 26.20 -9.01 -2.00
N SER A 39 27.26 -8.31 -2.40
CA SER A 39 28.03 -8.77 -3.55
C SER A 39 28.87 -10.00 -3.21
N ALA A 40 29.37 -10.13 -1.99
CA ALA A 40 30.02 -11.37 -1.54
C ALA A 40 29.07 -12.56 -1.57
N ASP A 41 27.82 -12.38 -1.11
CA ASP A 41 26.76 -13.39 -1.24
C ASP A 41 26.52 -13.73 -2.72
N TYR A 42 26.34 -12.72 -3.57
CA TYR A 42 26.10 -12.90 -5.01
C TYR A 42 27.23 -13.69 -5.71
N PHE A 43 28.49 -13.27 -5.56
CA PHE A 43 29.62 -13.97 -6.16
C PHE A 43 29.80 -15.38 -5.58
N SER A 44 29.42 -15.61 -4.32
CA SER A 44 29.39 -16.97 -3.74
C SER A 44 28.33 -17.87 -4.39
N ASN A 45 27.17 -17.30 -4.79
CA ASN A 45 26.11 -18.03 -5.49
C ASN A 45 26.59 -18.51 -6.86
N LEU A 46 27.38 -17.69 -7.58
CA LEU A 46 27.96 -18.10 -8.87
C LEU A 46 28.87 -19.33 -8.77
N VAL A 47 29.62 -19.45 -7.67
CA VAL A 47 30.51 -20.58 -7.41
C VAL A 47 29.74 -21.79 -6.89
N PHE A 48 28.71 -21.55 -6.08
CA PHE A 48 27.89 -22.59 -5.44
C PHE A 48 26.39 -22.45 -5.76
N PRO A 49 25.99 -22.55 -7.05
CA PRO A 49 24.66 -22.17 -7.53
C PRO A 49 23.54 -23.14 -7.12
N ARG A 50 23.86 -24.20 -6.39
CA ARG A 50 22.87 -25.18 -5.88
C ARG A 50 22.55 -24.99 -4.40
N VAL A 51 23.21 -24.03 -3.75
CA VAL A 51 22.97 -23.71 -2.34
C VAL A 51 21.78 -22.77 -2.19
N ASN A 52 21.53 -21.94 -3.21
CA ASN A 52 20.36 -21.09 -3.37
C ASN A 52 20.18 -20.10 -2.19
N ALA A 53 21.26 -19.42 -1.80
CA ALA A 53 21.19 -18.43 -0.71
C ALA A 53 20.35 -17.21 -1.10
N GLU A 54 20.29 -16.88 -2.39
CA GLU A 54 19.42 -15.86 -2.98
C GLU A 54 17.93 -16.10 -2.67
N TRP A 55 17.50 -17.34 -2.43
CA TRP A 55 16.10 -17.63 -2.05
C TRP A 55 15.76 -17.06 -0.68
N ARG A 56 16.72 -17.11 0.26
CA ARG A 56 16.56 -16.50 1.57
C ARG A 56 16.53 -14.98 1.43
N ALA A 57 17.48 -14.43 0.67
CA ALA A 57 17.55 -12.99 0.45
C ALA A 57 16.25 -12.44 -0.15
N ALA A 58 15.71 -13.07 -1.19
CA ALA A 58 14.46 -12.67 -1.81
C ALA A 58 13.23 -12.76 -0.87
N ALA A 59 13.22 -13.72 0.05
CA ALA A 59 12.15 -13.87 1.04
C ALA A 59 12.21 -12.84 2.18
N TYR A 60 13.38 -12.25 2.43
CA TYR A 60 13.61 -11.28 3.51
C TYR A 60 13.92 -9.87 3.02
N TYR A 61 14.07 -9.66 1.71
CA TYR A 61 14.17 -8.34 1.12
C TYR A 61 12.90 -7.56 1.45
N ASP A 62 13.06 -6.39 2.05
CA ASP A 62 11.99 -5.45 2.35
C ASP A 62 11.95 -4.39 1.24
N PRO A 63 10.95 -4.45 0.33
CA PRO A 63 10.81 -3.46 -0.74
C PRO A 63 10.40 -2.07 -0.23
N GLY A 64 9.93 -1.94 1.01
CA GLY A 64 9.49 -0.70 1.61
C GLY A 64 10.62 0.15 2.20
N VAL A 65 11.85 -0.37 2.29
CA VAL A 65 13.04 0.36 2.74
C VAL A 65 14.05 0.52 1.60
N PRO A 66 14.89 1.57 1.63
CA PRO A 66 15.91 1.76 0.60
C PRO A 66 16.85 0.56 0.46
N ILE A 67 17.37 0.32 -0.75
CA ILE A 67 18.23 -0.83 -1.04
C ILE A 67 19.40 -1.02 -0.05
N TRP A 68 20.01 0.07 0.42
CA TRP A 68 21.13 -0.01 1.38
C TRP A 68 20.75 -0.50 2.78
N ARG A 69 19.46 -0.45 3.15
CA ARG A 69 18.96 -1.00 4.42
C ARG A 69 18.65 -2.50 4.33
N ASN A 70 18.74 -3.10 3.16
CA ASN A 70 18.53 -4.53 2.98
C ASN A 70 19.80 -5.37 3.24
N GLU A 71 20.96 -4.75 3.51
CA GLU A 71 22.26 -5.38 3.82
C GLU A 71 22.54 -6.65 2.99
N TYR A 72 22.49 -7.86 3.58
CA TYR A 72 22.71 -9.15 2.90
C TYR A 72 21.59 -9.50 1.90
N ASN A 73 20.35 -9.07 2.18
CA ASN A 73 19.20 -9.42 1.34
C ASN A 73 19.23 -8.69 0.00
N ALA A 74 20.01 -7.62 -0.13
CA ALA A 74 20.18 -6.90 -1.40
C ALA A 74 21.02 -7.69 -2.44
N ASN A 75 21.50 -8.91 -2.13
CA ASN A 75 22.18 -9.76 -3.11
C ASN A 75 21.29 -10.08 -4.32
N ILE A 76 19.97 -10.04 -4.12
CA ILE A 76 18.99 -10.27 -5.17
C ILE A 76 18.96 -9.14 -6.21
N TRP A 77 19.40 -7.93 -5.86
CA TRP A 77 19.62 -6.85 -6.83
C TRP A 77 20.77 -7.19 -7.75
N PHE A 78 21.92 -7.62 -7.22
CA PHE A 78 23.06 -8.05 -8.04
C PHE A 78 22.69 -9.21 -8.97
N GLN A 79 21.94 -10.19 -8.46
CA GLN A 79 21.41 -11.29 -9.27
C GLN A 79 20.53 -10.81 -10.43
N SER A 80 19.75 -9.75 -10.21
CA SER A 80 18.87 -9.19 -11.24
C SER A 80 19.57 -8.44 -12.36
N LEU A 81 20.86 -8.11 -12.20
CA LEU A 81 21.64 -7.38 -13.21
C LEU A 81 22.15 -8.30 -14.33
N GLU A 82 22.34 -9.60 -14.08
CA GLU A 82 22.91 -10.55 -15.05
C GLU A 82 22.24 -10.59 -16.43
N PRO A 83 20.91 -10.44 -16.58
CA PRO A 83 20.28 -10.42 -17.89
C PRO A 83 20.71 -9.22 -18.75
N SER A 84 21.11 -8.11 -18.12
CA SER A 84 21.39 -6.84 -18.79
C SER A 84 22.87 -6.45 -18.74
N HIS A 85 23.65 -7.05 -17.84
CA HIS A 85 25.03 -6.69 -17.53
C HIS A 85 25.91 -7.93 -17.38
N ASP A 86 27.16 -7.81 -17.79
CA ASP A 86 28.14 -8.87 -17.57
C ASP A 86 28.75 -8.81 -16.15
N LEU A 87 29.50 -9.86 -15.79
CA LEU A 87 30.19 -9.91 -14.49
C LEU A 87 31.23 -8.80 -14.33
N THR A 88 31.77 -8.26 -15.43
CA THR A 88 32.74 -7.16 -15.39
C THR A 88 32.08 -5.90 -14.86
N TYR A 89 30.89 -5.57 -15.35
CA TYR A 89 30.09 -4.44 -14.87
C TYR A 89 29.78 -4.56 -13.38
N ILE A 90 29.26 -5.72 -12.95
CA ILE A 90 28.90 -5.96 -11.56
C ILE A 90 30.14 -5.85 -10.64
N HIS A 91 31.25 -6.45 -11.06
CA HIS A 91 32.51 -6.37 -10.32
C HIS A 91 33.05 -4.93 -10.25
N GLN A 92 32.96 -4.16 -11.34
CA GLN A 92 33.35 -2.75 -11.36
C GLN A 92 32.49 -1.91 -10.42
N PHE A 93 31.17 -2.08 -10.41
CA PHE A 93 30.28 -1.40 -9.45
C PHE A 93 30.73 -1.63 -8.00
N VAL A 94 31.07 -2.88 -7.66
CA VAL A 94 31.51 -3.25 -6.30
C VAL A 94 32.86 -2.64 -5.96
N THR A 95 33.84 -2.81 -6.84
CA THR A 95 35.24 -2.37 -6.62
C THR A 95 35.44 -0.85 -6.74
N SER A 96 34.51 -0.14 -7.38
CA SER A 96 34.52 1.33 -7.43
C SER A 96 33.70 1.98 -6.31
N THR A 97 33.18 1.20 -5.37
CA THR A 97 32.31 1.74 -4.31
C THR A 97 33.11 2.58 -3.33
N VAL A 98 32.76 3.87 -3.28
CA VAL A 98 33.23 4.80 -2.26
C VAL A 98 32.32 4.68 -1.03
N PHE A 99 32.88 4.30 0.11
CA PHE A 99 32.13 4.15 1.35
C PHE A 99 31.62 5.48 1.88
N THR A 100 30.35 5.51 2.25
CA THR A 100 29.67 6.68 2.81
C THR A 100 29.51 6.56 4.33
N ASN A 101 29.30 7.69 5.00
CA ASN A 101 29.17 7.77 6.45
C ASN A 101 27.72 8.03 6.91
N SER A 102 26.79 8.30 5.98
CA SER A 102 25.39 8.55 6.27
C SER A 102 24.48 8.08 5.14
N GLU A 103 23.20 7.83 5.45
CA GLU A 103 22.24 7.35 4.45
C GLU A 103 21.97 8.41 3.36
N SER A 104 22.05 9.70 3.73
CA SER A 104 21.96 10.79 2.75
C SER A 104 23.16 10.78 1.80
N GLU A 105 24.37 10.52 2.28
CA GLU A 105 25.54 10.38 1.41
C GLU A 105 25.43 9.14 0.52
N GLU A 106 24.91 8.03 1.04
CA GLU A 106 24.67 6.82 0.23
C GLU A 106 23.64 7.06 -0.86
N ARG A 107 22.52 7.71 -0.52
CA ARG A 107 21.52 8.11 -1.50
C ARG A 107 22.14 8.98 -2.59
N ALA A 108 22.86 10.04 -2.22
CA ALA A 108 23.53 10.93 -3.16
C ALA A 108 24.52 10.18 -4.07
N ARG A 109 25.31 9.25 -3.50
CA ARG A 109 26.25 8.40 -4.25
C ARG A 109 25.53 7.55 -5.30
N LEU A 110 24.45 6.88 -4.91
CA LEU A 110 23.68 6.03 -5.82
C LEU A 110 22.93 6.86 -6.87
N THR A 111 22.40 8.02 -6.52
CA THR A 111 21.77 8.97 -7.44
C THR A 111 22.76 9.45 -8.51
N ALA A 112 24.03 9.67 -8.15
CA ALA A 112 25.07 10.09 -9.08
C ALA A 112 25.56 8.97 -10.02
N TYR A 113 25.18 7.72 -9.78
CA TYR A 113 25.58 6.59 -10.61
C TYR A 113 24.69 6.51 -11.86
N ALA A 114 25.28 6.74 -13.04
CA ALA A 114 24.56 7.07 -14.26
C ALA A 114 23.47 6.06 -14.69
N THR A 115 23.69 4.78 -14.44
CA THR A 115 22.78 3.68 -14.83
C THR A 115 21.82 3.26 -13.71
N MET A 116 21.98 3.81 -12.50
CA MET A 116 21.27 3.31 -11.32
C MET A 116 19.76 3.44 -11.43
N ALA A 117 19.25 4.50 -12.06
CA ALA A 117 17.82 4.67 -12.30
C ALA A 117 17.21 3.51 -13.11
N ASP A 118 17.92 3.06 -14.14
CA ASP A 118 17.47 1.97 -15.03
C ASP A 118 17.68 0.61 -14.39
N ASP A 119 18.84 0.38 -13.78
CA ASP A 119 19.18 -0.87 -13.10
C ASP A 119 18.23 -1.17 -11.95
N PHE A 120 17.96 -0.16 -11.11
CA PHE A 120 17.03 -0.31 -10.00
C PHE A 120 15.58 -0.53 -10.49
N PHE A 121 15.20 0.08 -11.60
CA PHE A 121 13.86 -0.10 -12.18
C PHE A 121 13.66 -1.49 -12.78
N GLU A 122 14.65 -2.02 -13.52
CA GLU A 122 14.57 -3.40 -14.04
C GLU A 122 14.62 -4.44 -12.93
N PHE A 123 15.38 -4.18 -11.86
CA PHE A 123 15.29 -4.96 -10.64
C PHE A 123 13.87 -4.95 -10.07
N ALA A 124 13.28 -3.77 -9.89
CA ALA A 124 11.93 -3.63 -9.33
C ALA A 124 10.86 -4.33 -10.19
N LYS A 125 10.97 -4.25 -11.52
CA LYS A 125 10.10 -4.98 -12.45
C LYS A 125 10.23 -6.48 -12.27
N SER A 126 11.45 -6.99 -12.21
CA SER A 126 11.71 -8.43 -12.10
C SER A 126 11.31 -8.98 -10.71
N PHE A 127 11.55 -8.20 -9.67
CA PHE A 127 11.23 -8.53 -8.29
C PHE A 127 9.71 -8.67 -8.10
N THR A 128 8.93 -7.69 -8.59
CA THR A 128 7.46 -7.67 -8.41
C THR A 128 6.73 -8.81 -9.10
N ILE A 129 7.27 -9.36 -10.20
CA ILE A 129 6.64 -10.47 -10.93
C ILE A 129 7.34 -11.82 -10.72
N GLY A 130 8.36 -11.89 -9.85
CA GLY A 130 9.05 -13.14 -9.57
C GLY A 130 9.93 -13.66 -10.72
N SER A 131 10.47 -12.78 -11.56
CA SER A 131 11.25 -13.16 -12.75
C SER A 131 12.76 -13.03 -12.59
N ILE A 132 13.26 -12.86 -11.36
CA ILE A 132 14.71 -12.88 -11.10
C ILE A 132 15.23 -14.30 -11.27
N VAL A 133 16.28 -14.44 -12.08
CA VAL A 133 16.88 -15.73 -12.44
C VAL A 133 17.67 -16.26 -11.25
N ASP A 134 17.46 -17.52 -10.92
CA ASP A 134 18.21 -18.26 -9.90
C ASP A 134 19.59 -18.63 -10.45
N SER A 135 20.65 -18.56 -9.63
CA SER A 135 22.00 -18.94 -10.09
C SER A 135 22.07 -20.43 -10.48
N GLY A 136 21.23 -21.26 -9.85
CA GLY A 136 21.02 -22.68 -10.18
C GLY A 136 20.20 -22.94 -11.45
N GLY A 137 19.66 -21.88 -12.07
CA GLY A 137 18.75 -21.93 -13.19
C GLY A 137 17.27 -21.91 -12.78
N GLY A 138 16.42 -21.36 -13.65
CA GLY A 138 15.01 -21.10 -13.33
C GLY A 138 14.81 -19.74 -12.67
N TYR A 139 13.72 -19.60 -11.89
CA TYR A 139 13.38 -18.35 -11.20
C TYR A 139 13.41 -18.54 -9.68
N VAL A 140 13.74 -17.47 -8.97
CA VAL A 140 13.72 -17.46 -7.50
C VAL A 140 12.27 -17.66 -7.00
N PRO A 141 12.00 -18.73 -6.22
CA PRO A 141 10.62 -19.24 -6.03
C PRO A 141 9.79 -18.48 -4.98
N ARG A 142 10.37 -17.57 -4.19
CA ARG A 142 9.68 -16.79 -3.15
C ARG A 142 10.25 -15.39 -3.05
N ILE A 143 9.52 -14.43 -3.59
CA ILE A 143 9.85 -13.00 -3.46
C ILE A 143 8.81 -12.36 -2.54
N ASN A 144 9.27 -11.58 -1.56
CA ASN A 144 8.40 -10.78 -0.71
C ASN A 144 7.77 -9.65 -1.55
N THR A 145 6.47 -9.75 -1.82
CA THR A 145 5.78 -8.77 -2.68
C THR A 145 5.60 -7.43 -1.95
N PRO A 146 5.79 -6.28 -2.62
CA PRO A 146 5.49 -4.99 -2.01
C PRO A 146 3.99 -4.86 -1.69
N ASP A 147 3.68 -4.03 -0.70
CA ASP A 147 2.29 -3.64 -0.43
C ASP A 147 1.71 -2.85 -1.60
N GLU A 148 0.47 -3.16 -1.99
CA GLU A 148 -0.25 -2.44 -3.03
C GLU A 148 -0.88 -1.15 -2.48
N ILE A 149 -0.57 -0.02 -3.11
CA ILE A 149 -1.11 1.29 -2.74
C ILE A 149 -2.20 1.70 -3.73
N GLY A 150 -3.45 1.89 -3.26
CA GLY A 150 -4.54 2.31 -4.14
C GLY A 150 -4.32 3.70 -4.74
N VAL A 151 -4.44 3.82 -6.07
CA VAL A 151 -4.40 5.12 -6.78
C VAL A 151 -5.70 5.87 -6.54
N ILE A 152 -5.58 7.16 -6.22
CA ILE A 152 -6.72 8.07 -6.06
C ILE A 152 -6.72 9.05 -7.23
N TRP A 153 -7.73 8.94 -8.09
CA TRP A 153 -7.90 9.81 -9.26
C TRP A 153 -8.74 11.05 -8.92
N SER A 154 -8.28 12.20 -9.38
CA SER A 154 -9.11 13.37 -9.65
C SER A 154 -9.63 13.26 -11.07
N VAL A 155 -10.94 13.19 -11.25
CA VAL A 155 -11.58 12.99 -12.57
C VAL A 155 -12.46 14.17 -12.97
N ASP A 156 -12.69 14.32 -14.27
CA ASP A 156 -13.70 15.22 -14.83
C ASP A 156 -15.13 14.74 -14.52
N GLU A 157 -16.14 15.54 -14.91
CA GLU A 157 -17.55 15.25 -14.60
C GLU A 157 -18.02 13.92 -15.21
N ASP A 158 -17.50 13.58 -16.39
CA ASP A 158 -17.84 12.38 -17.14
C ASP A 158 -16.91 11.19 -16.84
N ALA A 159 -15.89 11.38 -15.99
CA ALA A 159 -14.83 10.41 -15.69
C ALA A 159 -14.09 9.87 -16.94
N THR A 160 -14.00 10.69 -17.98
CA THR A 160 -13.29 10.39 -19.23
C THR A 160 -11.81 10.80 -19.15
N GLU A 161 -11.46 11.71 -18.25
CA GLU A 161 -10.09 12.12 -17.99
C GLU A 161 -9.82 12.14 -16.49
N GLY A 162 -8.57 11.87 -16.10
CA GLY A 162 -8.20 12.04 -14.71
C GLY A 162 -6.71 12.12 -14.46
N THR A 163 -6.36 12.71 -13.32
CA THR A 163 -4.99 12.86 -12.84
C THR A 163 -4.85 12.27 -11.44
N ALA A 164 -3.67 11.73 -11.13
CA ALA A 164 -3.34 11.22 -9.81
C ALA A 164 -1.88 11.51 -9.49
N VAL A 165 -1.57 11.73 -8.22
CA VAL A 165 -0.19 11.90 -7.74
C VAL A 165 0.23 10.63 -7.02
N LEU A 166 1.28 9.98 -7.51
CA LEU A 166 1.91 8.85 -6.85
C LEU A 166 3.09 9.35 -6.02
N GLU A 167 3.27 8.81 -4.81
CA GLU A 167 4.36 9.18 -3.90
C GLU A 167 5.20 7.95 -3.50
N THR A 168 6.51 8.05 -3.69
CA THR A 168 7.47 7.01 -3.36
C THR A 168 8.65 7.55 -2.55
N PHE A 169 9.42 6.64 -1.95
CA PHE A 169 10.72 6.95 -1.33
C PHE A 169 11.80 6.49 -2.30
N PRO A 170 12.86 7.28 -2.55
CA PRO A 170 13.93 6.84 -3.44
C PRO A 170 14.54 5.50 -3.01
N PHE A 171 14.89 4.68 -4.01
CA PHE A 171 15.45 3.34 -3.82
C PHE A 171 14.55 2.33 -3.10
N THR A 172 13.23 2.56 -3.10
CA THR A 172 12.21 1.58 -2.66
C THR A 172 11.41 1.06 -3.85
N ILE A 173 10.78 -0.11 -3.68
CA ILE A 173 9.89 -0.71 -4.69
C ILE A 173 8.45 -0.50 -4.23
N ARG A 174 7.70 0.32 -4.96
CA ARG A 174 6.27 0.57 -4.68
C ARG A 174 5.41 0.26 -5.89
N GLU A 175 4.39 -0.56 -5.64
CA GLU A 175 3.35 -0.86 -6.62
C GLU A 175 2.05 -0.17 -6.20
N PHE A 176 1.42 0.46 -7.17
CA PHE A 176 0.13 1.12 -7.01
C PHE A 176 -0.93 0.35 -7.79
N SER A 177 -2.16 0.31 -7.30
CA SER A 177 -3.26 -0.38 -7.99
C SER A 177 -4.45 0.53 -8.24
N THR A 178 -5.03 0.39 -9.42
CA THR A 178 -6.28 1.06 -9.82
C THR A 178 -7.16 0.11 -10.61
N SER A 179 -8.40 0.49 -10.88
CA SER A 179 -9.30 -0.33 -11.68
C SER A 179 -10.17 0.51 -12.59
N PHE A 180 -10.32 0.05 -13.83
CA PHE A 180 -11.15 0.71 -14.83
C PHE A 180 -12.34 -0.16 -15.21
N ASP A 181 -13.46 0.49 -15.50
CA ASP A 181 -14.69 -0.19 -15.91
C ASP A 181 -14.52 -0.90 -17.27
N PRO A 182 -15.23 -2.01 -17.52
CA PRO A 182 -15.09 -2.79 -18.74
C PRO A 182 -15.57 -2.06 -19.99
N GLY A 183 -14.99 -2.41 -21.14
CA GLY A 183 -15.46 -1.92 -22.45
C GLY A 183 -14.90 -0.57 -22.88
N GLN A 184 -13.69 -0.23 -22.47
CA GLN A 184 -13.06 1.04 -22.83
C GLN A 184 -11.58 0.88 -23.20
N ASN A 185 -11.08 1.81 -24.00
CA ASN A 185 -9.65 2.00 -24.19
C ASN A 185 -9.22 3.24 -23.41
N ILE A 186 -8.22 3.08 -22.57
CA ILE A 186 -7.66 4.17 -21.77
C ILE A 186 -6.19 4.31 -22.13
N LYS A 187 -5.73 5.55 -22.31
CA LYS A 187 -4.30 5.84 -22.39
C LYS A 187 -3.81 6.35 -21.05
N LEU A 188 -2.88 5.64 -20.43
CA LEU A 188 -2.10 6.14 -19.30
C LEU A 188 -0.86 6.88 -19.80
N TYR A 189 -0.49 7.98 -19.14
CA TYR A 189 0.73 8.73 -19.43
C TYR A 189 1.23 9.47 -18.19
N ALA A 190 2.50 9.82 -18.17
CA ALA A 190 3.13 10.55 -17.08
C ALA A 190 4.35 11.32 -17.58
N SER A 191 4.54 12.55 -17.09
CA SER A 191 5.78 13.29 -17.30
C SER A 191 6.75 12.98 -16.17
N THR A 192 7.88 12.36 -16.48
CA THR A 192 8.91 11.94 -15.52
C THR A 192 10.15 12.82 -15.59
N THR A 193 10.91 12.88 -14.49
CA THR A 193 12.30 13.39 -14.50
C THR A 193 13.28 12.28 -14.89
N GLY A 194 14.56 12.64 -15.06
CA GLY A 194 15.62 11.68 -15.42
C GLY A 194 15.83 10.53 -14.44
N ASN A 195 15.44 10.67 -13.17
CA ASN A 195 15.61 9.66 -12.10
C ASN A 195 14.30 8.95 -11.74
N GLN A 196 13.21 9.23 -12.44
CA GLN A 196 11.91 8.59 -12.23
C GLN A 196 11.65 7.56 -13.32
N ARG A 197 11.09 6.40 -12.94
CA ARG A 197 10.67 5.37 -13.89
C ARG A 197 9.29 4.85 -13.53
N LEU A 198 8.45 4.64 -14.55
CA LEU A 198 7.13 4.05 -14.40
C LEU A 198 6.88 2.94 -15.41
N ALA A 199 6.18 1.91 -14.96
CA ALA A 199 5.59 0.89 -15.81
C ALA A 199 4.18 0.56 -15.34
N TRP A 200 3.33 0.06 -16.23
CA TRP A 200 2.03 -0.49 -15.87
C TRP A 200 1.91 -1.95 -16.30
N ARG A 201 1.04 -2.70 -15.64
CA ARG A 201 0.68 -4.07 -16.03
C ARG A 201 -0.78 -4.37 -15.71
N LEU A 202 -1.31 -5.38 -16.39
CA LEU A 202 -2.54 -6.06 -15.97
C LEU A 202 -2.18 -7.20 -15.03
N ALA A 203 -3.19 -7.75 -14.33
CA ALA A 203 -3.02 -9.01 -13.62
C ALA A 203 -2.66 -10.17 -14.58
N ASP A 204 -3.22 -10.12 -15.79
CA ASP A 204 -3.00 -11.09 -16.87
C ASP A 204 -3.12 -10.37 -18.23
N PRO A 205 -2.09 -10.37 -19.09
CA PRO A 205 -0.76 -10.94 -18.86
C PRO A 205 0.03 -10.18 -17.80
N ASN A 206 0.75 -10.92 -16.95
CA ASN A 206 1.59 -10.37 -15.89
C ASN A 206 2.93 -9.87 -16.46
N THR A 207 2.89 -8.79 -17.23
CA THR A 207 4.06 -8.22 -17.90
C THR A 207 4.03 -6.70 -17.84
N TRP A 208 5.16 -6.09 -17.50
CA TRP A 208 5.33 -4.65 -17.40
C TRP A 208 5.42 -3.99 -18.78
N ASN A 209 4.66 -2.91 -18.95
CA ASN A 209 4.58 -2.08 -20.14
C ASN A 209 5.02 -0.65 -19.82
N ALA A 210 5.56 0.07 -20.80
CA ALA A 210 6.03 1.44 -20.62
C ALA A 210 4.89 2.44 -20.39
N PHE A 211 5.20 3.49 -19.62
CA PHE A 211 4.39 4.71 -19.55
C PHE A 211 4.87 5.72 -20.60
N PRO A 212 4.02 6.18 -21.53
CA PRO A 212 4.36 7.26 -22.46
C PRO A 212 4.45 8.61 -21.74
N GLY A 213 5.28 9.51 -22.29
CA GLY A 213 5.59 10.82 -21.71
C GLY A 213 4.47 11.86 -21.82
N ASP A 214 3.55 11.70 -22.77
CA ASP A 214 2.46 12.63 -23.02
C ASP A 214 1.21 11.94 -23.63
N ALA A 215 0.08 12.67 -23.62
CA ALA A 215 -1.18 12.19 -24.18
C ALA A 215 -1.12 12.05 -25.72
N SER A 216 -0.36 12.94 -26.38
CA SER A 216 -0.28 13.09 -27.84
C SER A 216 0.80 12.25 -28.53
N GLY A 217 1.88 11.92 -27.84
CA GLY A 217 3.02 11.15 -28.35
C GLY A 217 3.08 9.73 -27.80
N GLY A 218 3.90 8.90 -28.45
CA GLY A 218 4.01 7.47 -28.18
C GLY A 218 2.98 6.65 -28.96
N GLY A 219 3.41 5.49 -29.48
CA GLY A 219 2.56 4.53 -30.20
C GLY A 219 1.48 3.91 -29.30
N SER A 220 1.15 2.63 -29.49
CA SER A 220 0.21 1.90 -28.62
C SER A 220 0.68 1.72 -27.16
N GLU A 221 1.88 2.20 -26.83
CA GLU A 221 2.47 2.17 -25.49
C GLU A 221 1.65 3.06 -24.54
N GLY A 222 1.13 2.47 -23.47
CA GLY A 222 0.22 3.14 -22.53
C GLY A 222 -1.27 2.99 -22.83
N VAL A 223 -1.65 2.47 -24.01
CA VAL A 223 -3.05 2.16 -24.31
C VAL A 223 -3.43 0.83 -23.69
N ILE A 224 -4.37 0.88 -22.76
CA ILE A 224 -4.95 -0.25 -22.07
C ILE A 224 -6.32 -0.51 -22.66
N THR A 225 -6.47 -1.67 -23.31
CA THR A 225 -7.79 -2.16 -23.72
C THR A 225 -8.41 -2.90 -22.56
N ILE A 226 -9.47 -2.33 -22.00
CA ILE A 226 -10.28 -2.98 -20.97
C ILE A 226 -11.36 -3.79 -21.67
N PRO A 227 -11.26 -5.14 -21.69
CA PRO A 227 -12.20 -5.97 -22.41
C PRO A 227 -13.63 -5.83 -21.87
N CYS A 228 -14.59 -6.22 -22.70
CA CYS A 228 -15.98 -6.37 -22.31
C CYS A 228 -16.20 -7.55 -21.35
N ALA A 229 -15.83 -7.34 -20.10
CA ALA A 229 -15.99 -8.26 -18.99
C ALA A 229 -17.06 -7.77 -18.00
N SER A 230 -17.45 -8.62 -17.04
CA SER A 230 -18.42 -8.26 -16.01
C SER A 230 -17.85 -7.47 -14.83
N ASP A 231 -16.53 -7.48 -14.65
CA ASP A 231 -15.83 -6.89 -13.51
C ASP A 231 -14.81 -5.86 -14.00
N PRO A 232 -14.59 -4.77 -13.24
CA PRO A 232 -13.51 -3.83 -13.50
C PRO A 232 -12.15 -4.52 -13.53
N VAL A 233 -11.29 -4.11 -14.44
CA VAL A 233 -9.96 -4.70 -14.61
C VAL A 233 -8.95 -3.94 -13.78
N ALA A 234 -8.19 -4.67 -12.96
CA ALA A 234 -7.11 -4.11 -12.18
C ALA A 234 -5.92 -3.77 -13.07
N VAL A 235 -5.38 -2.56 -12.88
CA VAL A 235 -4.15 -2.07 -13.48
C VAL A 235 -3.18 -1.76 -12.34
N PHE A 236 -1.98 -2.34 -12.42
CA PHE A 236 -0.91 -2.07 -11.48
C PHE A 236 0.08 -1.11 -12.11
N ILE A 237 0.67 -0.24 -11.29
CA ILE A 237 1.62 0.79 -11.70
C ILE A 237 2.83 0.67 -10.79
N LEU A 238 3.99 0.38 -11.36
CA LEU A 238 5.26 0.44 -10.65
C LEU A 238 5.82 1.84 -10.77
N PHE A 239 6.23 2.44 -9.64
CA PHE A 239 6.94 3.71 -9.63
C PHE A 239 8.19 3.62 -8.75
N THR A 240 9.36 3.79 -9.38
CA THR A 240 10.64 3.91 -8.69
C THR A 240 11.24 5.30 -8.90
N SER A 241 11.97 5.77 -7.89
CA SER A 241 12.76 6.99 -7.95
C SER A 241 14.17 6.73 -7.43
N THR A 242 15.16 7.35 -8.05
CA THR A 242 16.54 7.40 -7.57
C THR A 242 17.00 8.83 -7.29
N GLU A 243 16.07 9.77 -7.11
CA GLU A 243 16.38 11.16 -6.77
C GLU A 243 17.03 11.29 -5.38
N ASP A 244 17.94 12.25 -5.21
CA ASP A 244 18.54 12.56 -3.90
C ASP A 244 17.62 13.46 -3.06
N LYS A 245 16.55 12.86 -2.56
CA LYS A 245 15.56 13.50 -1.68
C LYS A 245 14.88 12.46 -0.79
N ASP A 246 14.13 12.92 0.20
CA ASP A 246 13.49 11.99 1.14
C ASP A 246 12.23 11.34 0.56
N THR A 247 11.44 12.07 -0.22
CA THR A 247 10.30 11.53 -0.97
C THR A 247 10.24 12.09 -2.38
N ASP A 248 9.62 11.33 -3.29
CA ASP A 248 9.41 11.72 -4.68
C ASP A 248 7.96 11.53 -5.11
N LYS A 249 7.50 12.39 -6.00
CA LYS A 249 6.15 12.41 -6.53
C LYS A 249 6.18 12.47 -8.04
N VAL A 250 5.24 11.76 -8.66
CA VAL A 250 4.97 11.84 -10.09
C VAL A 250 3.47 12.00 -10.29
N GLU A 251 3.09 12.94 -11.16
CA GLU A 251 1.72 13.04 -11.63
C GLU A 251 1.54 12.09 -12.81
N ILE A 252 0.55 11.21 -12.69
CA ILE A 252 0.09 10.34 -13.76
C ILE A 252 -1.27 10.83 -14.23
N SER A 253 -1.60 10.54 -15.48
CA SER A 253 -2.86 10.90 -16.08
C SER A 253 -3.44 9.74 -16.87
N PHE A 254 -4.76 9.73 -17.01
CA PHE A 254 -5.46 8.88 -17.95
C PHE A 254 -6.41 9.70 -18.82
N VAL A 255 -6.57 9.26 -20.08
CA VAL A 255 -7.61 9.75 -20.99
C VAL A 255 -8.31 8.53 -21.60
N GLN A 256 -9.63 8.51 -21.54
CA GLN A 256 -10.47 7.55 -22.24
C GLN A 256 -10.47 7.89 -23.72
N GLN A 257 -9.94 6.99 -24.55
CA GLN A 257 -9.88 7.18 -25.99
C GLN A 257 -11.13 6.65 -26.71
N TYR A 258 -11.78 5.67 -26.10
CA TYR A 258 -12.95 4.99 -26.67
C TYR A 258 -13.75 4.28 -25.58
N GLU A 259 -15.07 4.30 -25.72
CA GLU A 259 -16.01 3.49 -24.95
C GLU A 259 -16.91 2.68 -25.91
N ASP A 260 -17.00 1.37 -25.69
CA ASP A 260 -17.99 0.52 -26.34
C ASP A 260 -19.30 0.57 -25.55
N GLU A 261 -20.21 1.48 -25.93
CA GLU A 261 -21.53 1.55 -25.31
C GLU A 261 -22.34 0.25 -25.46
N GLU A 262 -22.06 -0.59 -26.47
CA GLU A 262 -22.75 -1.88 -26.66
C GLU A 262 -22.29 -2.97 -25.69
N CYS A 263 -21.05 -2.83 -25.18
CA CYS A 263 -20.51 -3.62 -24.08
C CYS A 263 -21.46 -3.61 -22.86
N CYS A 264 -22.04 -2.44 -22.59
CA CYS A 264 -23.04 -2.21 -21.54
C CYS A 264 -24.49 -2.55 -21.95
N LYS A 265 -24.76 -2.80 -23.25
CA LYS A 265 -26.11 -3.05 -23.82
C LYS A 265 -26.39 -4.49 -24.25
N ARG A 266 -25.40 -5.41 -24.24
CA ARG A 266 -25.62 -6.82 -24.61
C ARG A 266 -26.62 -7.52 -23.69
N ARG A 267 -27.89 -7.51 -24.12
CA ARG A 267 -29.00 -8.23 -23.50
C ARG A 267 -28.62 -9.71 -23.32
N PRO A 268 -28.78 -10.31 -22.11
CA PRO A 268 -28.70 -11.75 -21.99
C PRO A 268 -29.72 -12.40 -22.93
N LYS A 269 -29.30 -13.45 -23.65
CA LYS A 269 -30.20 -14.32 -24.43
C LYS A 269 -31.41 -14.67 -23.55
N LYS A 270 -32.61 -14.58 -24.15
CA LYS A 270 -33.92 -14.87 -23.53
C LYS A 270 -33.82 -16.06 -22.56
N GLY A 271 -33.80 -15.78 -21.25
CA GLY A 271 -33.70 -16.82 -20.20
C GLY A 271 -32.79 -16.47 -19.02
N ALA A 272 -31.82 -15.57 -19.16
CA ALA A 272 -30.95 -15.17 -18.05
C ALA A 272 -31.39 -13.84 -17.40
N ARG A 273 -31.35 -13.78 -16.06
CA ARG A 273 -31.76 -12.64 -15.24
C ARG A 273 -31.01 -11.36 -15.66
N LYS A 274 -31.77 -10.27 -15.87
CA LYS A 274 -31.24 -8.93 -16.15
C LYS A 274 -30.17 -8.51 -15.12
N LYS A 275 -28.94 -8.30 -15.58
CA LYS A 275 -27.97 -7.41 -14.94
C LYS A 275 -27.64 -6.34 -15.99
N GLU A 276 -28.20 -5.14 -15.80
CA GLU A 276 -27.88 -3.95 -16.59
C GLU A 276 -26.64 -3.29 -15.96
N CYS A 277 -25.70 -2.80 -16.79
CA CYS A 277 -24.68 -1.85 -16.35
C CYS A 277 -25.35 -0.56 -15.87
N SER A 278 -24.75 0.08 -14.87
CA SER A 278 -25.37 1.16 -14.10
C SER A 278 -25.37 2.49 -14.86
N THR A 279 -26.46 2.83 -15.55
CA THR A 279 -26.70 4.22 -15.97
C THR A 279 -27.56 4.94 -14.93
N THR A 280 -27.04 6.04 -14.42
CA THR A 280 -27.70 6.99 -13.51
C THR A 280 -28.94 7.57 -14.18
N THR A 281 -30.15 7.30 -13.68
CA THR A 281 -31.33 8.11 -14.01
C THR A 281 -32.30 8.17 -12.84
N VAL A 282 -32.54 9.39 -12.37
CA VAL A 282 -33.46 9.76 -11.29
C VAL A 282 -34.91 9.61 -11.77
N LYS A 283 -35.76 8.86 -11.05
CA LYS A 283 -37.23 9.02 -11.13
C LYS A 283 -37.93 8.90 -9.77
N ARG A 284 -38.86 9.84 -9.54
CA ARG A 284 -39.75 10.05 -8.37
C ARG A 284 -40.92 9.02 -8.33
N PRO A 285 -41.57 8.78 -7.18
CA PRO A 285 -42.32 7.54 -6.91
C PRO A 285 -43.86 7.67 -6.89
N ARG A 286 -44.57 6.53 -6.97
CA ARG A 286 -45.96 6.32 -6.47
C ARG A 286 -46.22 4.82 -6.18
N PRO A 287 -47.28 4.42 -5.45
CA PRO A 287 -47.16 3.99 -4.05
C PRO A 287 -47.49 2.51 -3.75
N THR A 288 -46.83 2.03 -2.70
CA THR A 288 -47.11 0.98 -1.69
C THR A 288 -48.07 -0.20 -1.95
N ARG A 289 -47.54 -1.41 -1.71
CA ARG A 289 -48.27 -2.51 -1.01
C ARG A 289 -47.35 -3.24 0.00
N ARG A 290 -47.97 -3.61 1.13
CA ARG A 290 -47.42 -4.07 2.43
C ARG A 290 -46.94 -5.56 2.42
N PRO A 291 -46.25 -6.05 3.49
CA PRO A 291 -44.98 -6.75 3.37
C PRO A 291 -45.05 -8.26 3.66
N ARG A 292 -44.04 -8.99 3.15
CA ARG A 292 -43.63 -10.32 3.62
C ARG A 292 -42.27 -10.18 4.32
N PRO A 293 -41.93 -11.00 5.33
CA PRO A 293 -40.71 -10.84 6.11
C PRO A 293 -39.47 -10.96 5.21
N PRO A 294 -38.44 -10.12 5.35
CA PRO A 294 -37.27 -10.18 4.48
C PRO A 294 -36.37 -11.36 4.87
N PRO A 295 -35.90 -12.16 3.90
CA PRO A 295 -34.72 -12.98 4.09
C PRO A 295 -33.48 -12.06 4.17
N THR A 296 -32.52 -12.42 5.02
CA THR A 296 -31.23 -11.74 5.17
C THR A 296 -30.52 -11.62 3.81
N ALA A 297 -30.46 -10.40 3.27
CA ALA A 297 -29.87 -10.15 1.97
C ALA A 297 -28.34 -10.19 2.09
N LYS A 298 -27.69 -11.09 1.33
CA LYS A 298 -26.25 -11.14 1.14
C LYS A 298 -25.89 -10.50 -0.21
N GLY A 299 -25.06 -9.47 -0.19
CA GLY A 299 -24.59 -8.72 -1.35
C GLY A 299 -23.09 -8.41 -1.28
N SER A 300 -22.60 -7.71 -2.30
CA SER A 300 -21.23 -7.19 -2.35
C SER A 300 -21.23 -5.67 -2.17
N CYS A 301 -20.11 -5.08 -1.77
CA CYS A 301 -19.96 -3.61 -1.62
C CYS A 301 -20.21 -2.84 -2.94
N LYS A 302 -20.06 -3.49 -4.10
CA LYS A 302 -20.34 -2.87 -5.40
C LYS A 302 -21.84 -2.93 -5.71
N GLY A 303 -22.46 -1.77 -5.94
CA GLY A 303 -23.82 -1.66 -6.48
C GLY A 303 -24.94 -2.20 -5.56
N SER A 304 -24.72 -2.20 -4.23
CA SER A 304 -25.72 -2.76 -3.31
C SER A 304 -27.06 -2.05 -3.42
N LYS A 305 -28.11 -2.86 -3.66
CA LYS A 305 -29.53 -2.46 -3.60
C LYS A 305 -30.14 -2.76 -2.24
N ILE A 306 -29.33 -3.20 -1.26
CA ILE A 306 -29.81 -3.52 0.08
C ILE A 306 -30.13 -2.19 0.78
N PRO A 307 -31.37 -2.01 1.27
CA PRO A 307 -31.72 -0.81 2.02
C PRO A 307 -30.79 -0.64 3.23
N MET A 308 -30.32 0.59 3.48
CA MET A 308 -29.59 0.90 4.72
C MET A 308 -30.51 0.79 5.92
N ASP A 309 -30.02 0.13 6.96
CA ASP A 309 -30.72 0.03 8.24
C ASP A 309 -31.02 1.42 8.81
N PRO A 310 -32.13 1.60 9.55
CA PRO A 310 -32.50 2.90 10.12
C PRO A 310 -31.41 3.56 10.97
N CYS A 311 -30.61 2.76 11.70
CA CYS A 311 -29.50 3.26 12.51
C CYS A 311 -28.37 3.89 11.68
N LEU A 312 -28.18 3.43 10.44
CA LEU A 312 -27.22 4.03 9.49
C LEU A 312 -27.81 5.26 8.79
N LYS A 313 -28.77 5.93 9.42
CA LYS A 313 -29.32 7.24 9.03
C LYS A 313 -29.37 8.22 10.21
N SER A 314 -28.78 7.83 11.33
CA SER A 314 -28.73 8.59 12.58
C SER A 314 -27.35 9.18 12.81
N SER A 315 -27.26 10.05 13.82
CA SER A 315 -26.00 10.56 14.38
C SER A 315 -25.67 9.81 15.66
N TRP A 316 -24.37 9.59 15.87
CA TRP A 316 -23.83 8.76 16.95
C TRP A 316 -22.60 9.43 17.55
N SER A 317 -22.48 9.42 18.88
CA SER A 317 -21.28 9.84 19.61
C SER A 317 -20.51 8.64 20.13
N LEU A 318 -19.18 8.65 19.96
CA LEU A 318 -18.31 7.60 20.45
C LEU A 318 -18.43 7.47 21.98
N ASP A 319 -18.62 6.24 22.44
CA ASP A 319 -18.67 5.96 23.87
C ASP A 319 -17.26 5.98 24.47
N ILE A 320 -16.93 7.08 25.15
CA ILE A 320 -15.60 7.31 25.72
C ILE A 320 -15.20 6.22 26.74
N PRO A 321 -16.05 5.80 27.70
CA PRO A 321 -15.68 4.76 28.66
C PRO A 321 -15.30 3.42 28.02
N THR A 322 -16.08 2.93 27.05
CA THR A 322 -15.76 1.67 26.35
C THR A 322 -14.55 1.83 25.44
N THR A 323 -14.35 3.00 24.84
CA THR A 323 -13.16 3.29 24.03
C THR A 323 -11.90 3.30 24.90
N GLN A 324 -11.93 3.91 26.09
CA GLN A 324 -10.80 3.89 27.00
C GLN A 324 -10.41 2.46 27.39
N LYS A 325 -11.38 1.63 27.76
CA LYS A 325 -11.14 0.22 28.08
C LYS A 325 -10.55 -0.55 26.88
N LEU A 326 -11.04 -0.31 25.66
CA LEU A 326 -10.47 -0.91 24.45
C LEU A 326 -9.00 -0.51 24.26
N MET A 327 -8.67 0.77 24.48
CA MET A 327 -7.28 1.24 24.37
C MET A 327 -6.38 0.63 25.45
N GLU A 328 -6.86 0.50 26.68
CA GLU A 328 -6.16 -0.22 27.75
C GLU A 328 -5.85 -1.67 27.34
N ASP A 329 -6.83 -2.38 26.79
CA ASP A 329 -6.68 -3.77 26.35
C ASP A 329 -5.68 -3.91 25.18
N ILE A 330 -5.75 -3.02 24.17
CA ILE A 330 -4.83 -3.02 23.02
C ILE A 330 -3.40 -2.74 23.47
N LEU A 331 -3.21 -1.69 24.29
CA LEU A 331 -1.89 -1.26 24.74
C LEU A 331 -1.22 -2.29 25.67
N THR A 332 -1.99 -2.92 26.56
CA THR A 332 -1.49 -4.00 27.46
C THR A 332 -1.19 -5.31 26.71
N ALA A 333 -1.70 -5.47 25.48
CA ALA A 333 -1.39 -6.64 24.65
C ALA A 333 0.01 -6.59 24.02
N ILE A 334 0.68 -5.43 24.04
CA ILE A 334 2.01 -5.24 23.44
C ILE A 334 3.09 -5.79 24.40
N PRO A 335 3.84 -6.85 24.05
CA PRO A 335 4.71 -7.57 25.01
C PRO A 335 5.88 -6.76 25.60
N GLN A 336 6.25 -5.63 24.99
CA GLN A 336 7.44 -4.86 25.34
C GLN A 336 7.12 -3.49 25.96
N VAL A 337 5.85 -3.20 26.23
CA VAL A 337 5.42 -1.89 26.73
C VAL A 337 4.62 -2.07 28.02
N THR A 338 5.13 -1.52 29.12
CA THR A 338 4.31 -1.35 30.34
C THR A 338 3.55 -0.04 30.21
N VAL A 339 2.23 -0.12 30.09
CA VAL A 339 1.33 1.04 29.97
C VAL A 339 0.62 1.31 31.27
N LYS A 340 0.55 2.59 31.66
CA LYS A 340 -0.18 3.11 32.83
C LYS A 340 -1.04 4.30 32.38
N ASP A 341 -2.05 4.62 33.19
CA ASP A 341 -2.84 5.85 33.10
C ASP A 341 -3.39 6.16 31.70
N VAL A 342 -3.99 5.17 31.04
CA VAL A 342 -4.70 5.40 29.77
C VAL A 342 -5.91 6.30 30.03
N ARG A 343 -6.00 7.40 29.31
CA ARG A 343 -7.08 8.38 29.39
C ARG A 343 -7.58 8.69 27.99
N VAL A 344 -8.89 8.64 27.81
CA VAL A 344 -9.55 9.08 26.57
C VAL A 344 -10.45 10.27 26.88
N SER A 345 -10.33 11.34 26.09
CA SER A 345 -11.11 12.56 26.26
C SER A 345 -11.42 13.22 24.91
N GLY A 346 -12.16 14.34 24.93
CA GLY A 346 -12.64 15.02 23.74
C GLY A 346 -13.90 14.39 23.16
N THR A 347 -14.23 14.71 21.91
CA THR A 347 -15.44 14.21 21.25
C THR A 347 -15.13 13.60 19.89
N ALA A 348 -15.83 12.51 19.59
CA ALA A 348 -15.80 11.87 18.28
C ALA A 348 -17.22 11.48 17.89
N LYS A 349 -17.69 11.97 16.73
CA LYS A 349 -19.05 11.77 16.21
C LYS A 349 -19.02 11.04 14.88
N LEU A 350 -20.06 10.27 14.63
CA LEU A 350 -20.32 9.56 13.38
C LEU A 350 -21.76 9.84 12.94
N GLU A 351 -21.92 10.50 11.80
CA GLU A 351 -23.20 10.91 11.26
C GLU A 351 -23.44 10.26 9.90
N PHE A 352 -24.65 9.73 9.69
CA PHE A 352 -25.04 9.17 8.41
C PHE A 352 -26.12 10.01 7.71
N HIS A 353 -25.82 10.48 6.50
CA HIS A 353 -26.75 11.19 5.64
C HIS A 353 -26.90 10.47 4.30
N GLY A 354 -27.96 9.67 4.17
CA GLY A 354 -28.14 8.82 3.00
C GLY A 354 -27.01 7.80 2.89
N LYS A 355 -26.27 7.80 1.78
CA LYS A 355 -25.08 6.94 1.60
C LYS A 355 -23.78 7.58 2.08
N GLN A 356 -23.83 8.70 2.79
CA GLN A 356 -22.64 9.38 3.27
C GLN A 356 -22.47 9.12 4.77
N ALA A 357 -21.27 8.74 5.19
CA ALA A 357 -20.85 8.76 6.60
C ALA A 357 -19.88 9.90 6.80
N THR A 358 -20.02 10.59 7.93
CA THR A 358 -19.14 11.67 8.34
C THR A 358 -18.64 11.41 9.75
N PHE A 359 -17.33 11.35 9.91
CA PHE A 359 -16.64 11.27 11.18
C PHE A 359 -16.13 12.66 11.54
N THR A 360 -16.41 13.13 12.75
CA THR A 360 -15.96 14.43 13.25
C THR A 360 -15.27 14.24 14.59
N TYR A 361 -14.07 14.79 14.74
CA TYR A 361 -13.26 14.74 15.95
C TYR A 361 -12.96 16.16 16.40
N ASP A 362 -13.27 16.46 17.65
CA ASP A 362 -12.97 17.73 18.28
C ASP A 362 -12.27 17.48 19.62
N GLY A 363 -10.97 17.74 19.63
CA GLY A 363 -10.05 17.50 20.72
C GLY A 363 -9.93 16.05 21.15
N PHE A 364 -10.28 15.08 20.29
CA PHE A 364 -10.29 13.66 20.68
C PHE A 364 -8.88 13.21 21.02
N THR A 365 -8.63 12.87 22.28
CA THR A 365 -7.29 12.62 22.80
C THR A 365 -7.21 11.26 23.45
N VAL A 366 -6.18 10.50 23.09
CA VAL A 366 -5.76 9.29 23.80
C VAL A 366 -4.40 9.58 24.42
N ALA A 367 -4.33 9.61 25.75
CA ALA A 367 -3.09 9.83 26.48
C ALA A 367 -2.77 8.61 27.35
N TYR A 368 -1.50 8.24 27.45
CA TYR A 368 -1.04 7.16 28.31
C TYR A 368 0.42 7.37 28.71
N VAL A 369 0.87 6.63 29.72
CA VAL A 369 2.27 6.61 30.14
C VAL A 369 2.85 5.25 29.78
N GLN A 370 3.95 5.22 29.02
CA GLN A 370 4.69 4.00 28.72
C GLN A 370 6.05 3.97 29.40
N LYS A 371 6.50 2.79 29.81
CA LYS A 371 7.86 2.60 30.35
C LYS A 371 8.85 2.33 29.21
N LEU A 372 9.81 3.23 29.00
CA LEU A 372 10.89 3.11 28.03
C LEU A 372 12.24 3.29 28.74
N LEU A 373 13.16 2.31 28.63
CA LEU A 373 14.48 2.34 29.28
C LEU A 373 14.41 2.71 30.77
N ASP A 374 13.48 2.09 31.50
CA ASP A 374 13.20 2.35 32.91
C ASP A 374 12.66 3.75 33.29
N ARG A 375 12.26 4.56 32.31
CA ARG A 375 11.62 5.87 32.54
C ARG A 375 10.16 5.87 32.10
N ASP A 376 9.30 6.49 32.91
CA ASP A 376 7.90 6.73 32.56
C ASP A 376 7.86 7.89 31.54
N THR A 377 7.40 7.59 30.32
CA THR A 377 7.32 8.50 29.18
C THR A 377 5.85 8.76 28.83
N PRO A 378 5.36 10.01 28.90
CA PRO A 378 4.01 10.32 28.47
C PRO A 378 3.90 10.29 26.94
N VAL A 379 2.82 9.71 26.44
CA VAL A 379 2.44 9.70 25.03
C VAL A 379 1.03 10.27 24.92
N SER A 380 0.83 11.18 23.97
CA SER A 380 -0.51 11.71 23.67
C SER A 380 -0.76 11.70 22.17
N VAL A 381 -1.89 11.15 21.76
CA VAL A 381 -2.41 11.23 20.39
C VAL A 381 -3.62 12.13 20.41
N VAL A 382 -3.59 13.23 19.66
CA VAL A 382 -4.69 14.19 19.53
C VAL A 382 -5.21 14.16 18.09
N VAL A 383 -6.51 13.99 17.94
CA VAL A 383 -7.21 13.90 16.67
C VAL A 383 -8.20 15.05 16.58
N ASN A 384 -8.01 15.89 15.56
CA ASN A 384 -8.84 17.06 15.31
C ASN A 384 -9.18 17.13 13.83
N GLY A 385 -10.46 17.17 13.49
CA GLY A 385 -10.88 17.32 12.12
C GLY A 385 -12.11 16.51 11.75
N LYS A 386 -12.28 16.30 10.46
CA LYS A 386 -13.47 15.68 9.88
C LYS A 386 -13.07 14.80 8.71
N ALA A 387 -13.69 13.63 8.58
CA ALA A 387 -13.57 12.79 7.41
C ALA A 387 -14.94 12.34 6.93
N THR A 388 -15.17 12.36 5.63
CA THR A 388 -16.43 12.01 5.00
C THR A 388 -16.19 10.94 3.96
N GLY A 389 -17.07 9.93 3.94
CA GLY A 389 -16.99 8.81 3.01
C GLY A 389 -18.35 8.32 2.54
N VAL A 390 -18.33 7.48 1.52
CA VAL A 390 -19.50 6.78 0.99
C VAL A 390 -19.65 5.44 1.69
N VAL A 391 -20.87 5.13 2.10
CA VAL A 391 -21.27 3.89 2.76
C VAL A 391 -22.11 3.06 1.80
N SER A 392 -21.75 1.79 1.68
CA SER A 392 -22.55 0.78 1.01
C SER A 392 -22.80 -0.40 1.95
N THR A 393 -23.99 -0.98 1.93
CA THR A 393 -24.33 -2.15 2.76
C THR A 393 -24.09 -3.44 1.98
N ALA A 394 -23.13 -4.24 2.40
CA ALA A 394 -22.90 -5.58 1.84
C ALA A 394 -23.91 -6.61 2.37
N SER A 395 -24.40 -6.43 3.60
CA SER A 395 -25.52 -7.20 4.17
C SER A 395 -26.21 -6.37 5.24
N GLY A 396 -27.51 -6.54 5.45
CA GLY A 396 -28.26 -5.80 6.46
C GLY A 396 -29.78 -5.92 6.32
N GLY A 397 -30.53 -5.19 7.14
CA GLY A 397 -32.00 -5.11 7.08
C GLY A 397 -32.73 -5.49 8.37
N ASP A 398 -32.02 -5.91 9.41
CA ASP A 398 -32.55 -6.31 10.72
C ASP A 398 -31.87 -5.60 11.90
N GLY A 399 -31.14 -4.51 11.64
CA GLY A 399 -30.34 -3.82 12.66
C GLY A 399 -28.93 -4.39 12.85
N SER A 400 -28.51 -5.38 12.06
CA SER A 400 -27.13 -5.84 12.01
C SER A 400 -26.68 -6.13 10.59
N GLY A 401 -25.39 -5.98 10.30
CA GLY A 401 -24.93 -6.16 8.93
C GLY A 401 -23.46 -5.92 8.70
N THR A 402 -23.10 -5.84 7.43
CA THR A 402 -21.77 -5.46 6.97
C THR A 402 -21.91 -4.25 6.07
N LEU A 403 -21.13 -3.22 6.36
CA LEU A 403 -21.01 -2.03 5.54
C LEU A 403 -19.59 -1.92 4.97
N CYS A 404 -19.46 -1.13 3.92
CA CYS A 404 -18.20 -0.81 3.27
C CYS A 404 -18.10 0.70 3.21
N LEU A 405 -16.99 1.22 3.74
CA LEU A 405 -16.68 2.63 3.86
C LEU A 405 -15.58 2.98 2.87
N SER A 406 -15.83 4.03 2.09
CA SER A 406 -14.85 4.62 1.17
C SER A 406 -14.74 6.11 1.46
N PHE A 407 -13.66 6.55 2.08
CA PHE A 407 -13.45 7.96 2.41
C PHE A 407 -13.18 8.77 1.15
N THR A 408 -13.89 9.89 0.98
CA THR A 408 -13.83 10.74 -0.20
C THR A 408 -13.35 12.15 0.10
N LYS A 409 -13.47 12.62 1.35
CA LYS A 409 -12.99 13.93 1.80
C LYS A 409 -12.51 13.85 3.23
N GLY A 410 -11.59 14.72 3.63
CA GLY A 410 -11.24 14.92 5.02
C GLY A 410 -10.38 16.15 5.22
N THR A 411 -10.39 16.68 6.43
CA THR A 411 -9.60 17.83 6.86
C THR A 411 -9.18 17.63 8.31
N GLY A 412 -8.03 18.18 8.68
CA GLY A 412 -7.49 18.08 10.03
C GLY A 412 -6.49 16.94 10.19
N THR A 413 -6.04 16.70 11.41
CA THR A 413 -4.82 15.94 11.68
C THR A 413 -4.95 15.05 12.91
N ALA A 414 -4.27 13.91 12.88
CA ALA A 414 -3.99 13.09 14.05
C ALA A 414 -2.50 13.20 14.37
N GLU A 415 -2.17 13.75 15.53
CA GLU A 415 -0.80 14.05 15.93
C GLU A 415 -0.46 13.26 17.19
N ALA A 416 0.57 12.42 17.09
CA ALA A 416 1.14 11.69 18.21
C ALA A 416 2.41 12.41 18.69
N LYS A 417 2.45 12.75 19.97
CA LYS A 417 3.59 13.40 20.62
C LYS A 417 4.24 12.48 21.63
N VAL A 418 5.56 12.36 21.54
CA VAL A 418 6.41 11.70 22.53
C VAL A 418 7.49 12.68 22.99
N PRO A 419 7.19 13.54 23.99
CA PRO A 419 8.03 14.70 24.32
C PRO A 419 9.49 14.37 24.65
N SER A 420 9.78 13.20 25.23
CA SER A 420 11.13 12.78 25.60
C SER A 420 11.99 12.31 24.42
N LEU A 421 11.38 11.98 23.28
CA LEU A 421 12.07 11.52 22.08
C LEU A 421 12.12 12.58 20.97
N GLY A 422 11.40 13.69 21.11
CA GLY A 422 11.26 14.70 20.05
C GLY A 422 10.61 14.17 18.78
N VAL A 423 9.93 13.01 18.87
CA VAL A 423 9.23 12.38 17.75
C VAL A 423 7.78 12.85 17.77
N ASP A 424 7.45 13.68 16.78
CA ASP A 424 6.09 14.06 16.45
C ASP A 424 5.68 13.33 15.18
N THR A 425 4.74 12.39 15.28
CA THR A 425 4.16 11.72 14.11
C THR A 425 2.82 12.35 13.80
N LYS A 426 2.63 12.81 12.57
CA LYS A 426 1.41 13.51 12.14
C LYS A 426 0.80 12.84 10.92
N PHE A 427 -0.47 12.49 11.03
CA PHE A 427 -1.29 11.96 9.95
C PHE A 427 -2.37 12.97 9.56
N ASP A 428 -2.72 13.00 8.28
CA ASP A 428 -3.84 13.80 7.77
C ASP A 428 -5.11 12.94 7.78
N LEU A 429 -6.25 13.56 8.11
CA LEU A 429 -7.57 12.91 8.09
C LEU A 429 -8.19 12.88 6.69
N ALA A 430 -7.60 13.57 5.70
CA ALA A 430 -7.94 13.45 4.30
C ALA A 430 -7.68 12.01 3.78
N PRO A 431 -8.42 11.53 2.78
CA PRO A 431 -8.15 10.26 2.13
C PRO A 431 -6.68 10.20 1.65
N GLY A 432 -5.96 9.14 2.02
CA GLY A 432 -4.52 9.00 1.74
C GLY A 432 -3.59 9.61 2.79
N GLY A 433 -4.11 10.35 3.77
CA GLY A 433 -3.36 10.97 4.86
C GLY A 433 -2.84 10.03 5.95
N GLY A 434 -3.08 8.73 5.82
CA GLY A 434 -2.59 7.68 6.72
C GLY A 434 -3.46 7.42 7.96
N TYR A 435 -4.43 8.28 8.29
CA TYR A 435 -5.29 8.07 9.47
C TYR A 435 -6.52 7.19 9.18
N PHE A 436 -7.17 7.37 8.02
CA PHE A 436 -8.31 6.56 7.59
C PHE A 436 -7.96 5.66 6.40
N SER A 437 -8.53 4.46 6.38
CA SER A 437 -8.44 3.52 5.26
C SER A 437 -9.83 3.06 4.80
N ASN A 438 -9.95 2.81 3.51
CA ASN A 438 -11.16 2.20 2.94
C ASN A 438 -11.25 0.75 3.41
N GLY A 439 -12.45 0.28 3.75
CA GLY A 439 -12.58 -1.05 4.32
C GLY A 439 -14.01 -1.51 4.54
N LYS A 440 -14.13 -2.75 5.03
CA LYS A 440 -15.40 -3.34 5.43
C LYS A 440 -15.49 -3.34 6.95
N ALA A 441 -16.68 -3.12 7.48
CA ALA A 441 -16.96 -3.25 8.90
C ALA A 441 -18.30 -3.94 9.11
N THR A 442 -18.37 -4.83 10.10
CA THR A 442 -19.66 -5.28 10.63
C THR A 442 -20.22 -4.23 11.56
N TYR A 443 -21.53 -3.99 11.49
CA TYR A 443 -22.24 -3.12 12.41
C TYR A 443 -23.37 -3.87 13.10
N THR A 444 -23.67 -3.48 14.34
CA THR A 444 -24.84 -3.93 15.08
C THR A 444 -25.47 -2.73 15.77
N CYS A 445 -26.80 -2.62 15.68
CA CYS A 445 -27.59 -1.56 16.25
C CYS A 445 -28.60 -2.16 17.23
N GLN A 446 -28.54 -1.77 18.50
CA GLN A 446 -29.45 -2.25 19.54
C GLN A 446 -29.91 -1.06 20.40
N GLY A 447 -31.14 -0.61 20.16
CA GLY A 447 -31.68 0.61 20.80
C GLY A 447 -30.80 1.81 20.47
N ASP A 448 -30.37 2.52 21.52
CA ASP A 448 -29.54 3.73 21.41
C ASP A 448 -28.04 3.43 21.34
N LYS A 449 -27.65 2.19 21.00
CA LYS A 449 -26.25 1.79 20.85
C LYS A 449 -25.96 1.23 19.46
N MET A 450 -24.84 1.65 18.91
CA MET A 450 -24.27 1.09 17.69
C MET A 450 -22.84 0.61 17.97
N THR A 451 -22.50 -0.58 17.49
CA THR A 451 -21.13 -1.09 17.49
C THR A 451 -20.65 -1.22 16.06
N LEU A 452 -19.47 -0.69 15.76
CA LEU A 452 -18.78 -0.82 14.48
C LEU A 452 -17.48 -1.59 14.66
N LYS A 453 -17.33 -2.69 13.93
CA LYS A 453 -16.17 -3.57 14.00
C LYS A 453 -15.55 -3.76 12.62
N PRO A 454 -14.30 -3.34 12.39
CA PRO A 454 -13.63 -3.54 11.12
C PRO A 454 -13.39 -5.03 10.82
N ILE A 455 -13.43 -5.40 9.54
CA ILE A 455 -13.15 -6.75 9.04
C ILE A 455 -11.76 -6.74 8.43
N GLY A 456 -10.93 -7.72 8.79
CA GLY A 456 -9.58 -7.87 8.24
C GLY A 456 -8.49 -7.10 8.99
N SER A 457 -8.81 -6.44 10.12
CA SER A 457 -7.80 -5.78 10.94
C SER A 457 -6.78 -6.80 11.48
N PRO A 458 -5.48 -6.46 11.45
CA PRO A 458 -4.44 -7.23 12.14
C PRO A 458 -4.82 -7.47 13.60
N LYS A 459 -4.46 -8.63 14.14
CA LYS A 459 -4.60 -8.92 15.57
C LYS A 459 -3.23 -8.83 16.23
N THR A 460 -3.18 -8.34 17.46
CA THR A 460 -1.99 -8.48 18.30
C THR A 460 -1.67 -9.95 18.50
N LYS A 461 -0.44 -10.27 18.94
CA LYS A 461 -0.05 -11.65 19.27
C LYS A 461 -0.96 -12.32 20.32
N LYS A 462 -1.72 -11.53 21.10
CA LYS A 462 -2.71 -12.00 22.07
C LYS A 462 -4.15 -12.06 21.53
N GLY A 463 -4.35 -11.88 20.22
CA GLY A 463 -5.65 -11.97 19.56
C GLY A 463 -6.54 -10.73 19.70
N VAL A 464 -6.05 -9.65 20.30
CA VAL A 464 -6.78 -8.37 20.41
C VAL A 464 -6.75 -7.67 19.05
N PRO A 465 -7.89 -7.21 18.50
CA PRO A 465 -7.88 -6.45 17.24
C PRO A 465 -7.02 -5.18 17.37
N SER A 466 -6.24 -4.85 16.34
CA SER A 466 -5.47 -3.60 16.30
C SER A 466 -6.35 -2.36 16.10
N TRP A 467 -7.63 -2.54 15.76
CA TRP A 467 -8.59 -1.48 15.52
C TRP A 467 -10.02 -1.96 15.84
N GLY A 468 -10.75 -1.18 16.66
CA GLY A 468 -12.12 -1.51 17.08
C GLY A 468 -12.27 -2.82 17.89
N PRO A 469 -13.49 -3.25 18.23
CA PRO A 469 -14.77 -2.64 17.88
C PRO A 469 -15.03 -1.32 18.63
N TYR A 470 -15.50 -0.29 17.92
CA TYR A 470 -15.92 0.97 18.53
C TYR A 470 -17.41 0.94 18.86
N SER A 471 -17.77 1.42 20.05
CA SER A 471 -19.16 1.57 20.47
C SER A 471 -19.55 3.04 20.45
N TYR A 472 -20.78 3.30 20.03
CA TYR A 472 -21.33 4.64 19.94
C TYR A 472 -22.72 4.66 20.58
N ASN A 473 -23.06 5.78 21.20
CA ASN A 473 -24.39 6.08 21.73
C ASN A 473 -25.12 7.01 20.74
N ALA A 474 -26.44 6.85 20.61
CA ALA A 474 -27.25 7.75 19.80
C ALA A 474 -27.20 9.19 20.35
N ASP A 475 -27.10 10.18 19.45
CA ASP A 475 -27.13 11.61 19.80
C ASP A 475 -28.53 12.13 20.14
#